data_AF-A0A731TMX3-F1
#
_entry.id   AF-A0A731TMX3-F1
#
_cell.length_a   1.000
_cell.length_b   1.000
_cell.length_c   1.000
_cell.angle_alpha   90.00
_cell.angle_beta   90.00
_cell.angle_gamma   90.00
#
_symmetry.space_group_name_H-M   'P 1'
#
loop_
_entity.id
_entity.type
_entity.pdbx_description
1 polymer ?
#
loop_
_entity_poly.entity_id
_entity_poly.type
_entity_poly.pdbx_seq_one_letter_code
_entity_poly.pdbx_strand_id
1 'polypeptide(L)'
;MNNYKLLISLLVLCIVSLVGCDDKDRHDAIYTIELFHDKFNSKDFDYIYTNVVSKEFKDSMTQSDYFVLMNKNLAVLGGYQYGRLLKSDQVQALIGEDNIKLVYHSTYTNYELNELFVVKKEDGKYKIKQIVYDDIHVIKLKDNK
;
A
#
# COMPACT_ATOMS: atom_id res chain seq x y z
N MET A 1 -10.89 -13.71 -51.97
CA MET A 1 -10.66 -12.38 -51.35
C MET A 1 -10.32 -12.59 -49.87
N ASN A 2 -9.02 -12.68 -49.58
CA ASN A 2 -8.31 -12.55 -48.30
C ASN A 2 -8.94 -13.02 -46.96
N ASN A 3 -9.04 -14.35 -46.76
CA ASN A 3 -9.33 -14.96 -45.45
C ASN A 3 -8.28 -14.61 -44.37
N TYR A 4 -7.04 -14.27 -44.77
CA TYR A 4 -5.98 -13.88 -43.84
C TYR A 4 -6.21 -12.49 -43.20
N LYS A 5 -6.91 -11.58 -43.88
CA LYS A 5 -7.22 -10.24 -43.32
C LYS A 5 -8.20 -10.34 -42.14
N LEU A 6 -9.12 -11.30 -42.20
CA LEU A 6 -10.12 -11.55 -41.16
C LEU A 6 -9.48 -12.22 -39.93
N LEU A 7 -8.55 -13.15 -40.16
CA LEU A 7 -7.73 -13.79 -39.13
C LEU A 7 -6.81 -12.79 -38.40
N ILE A 8 -6.15 -11.89 -39.14
CA ILE A 8 -5.29 -10.85 -38.54
C ILE A 8 -6.14 -9.85 -37.74
N SER A 9 -7.32 -9.47 -38.22
CA SER A 9 -8.24 -8.59 -37.49
C SER A 9 -8.70 -9.20 -36.16
N LEU A 10 -9.00 -10.51 -36.15
CA LEU A 10 -9.39 -11.22 -34.92
C LEU A 10 -8.23 -11.31 -33.92
N LEU A 11 -7.00 -11.55 -34.41
CA LEU A 11 -5.80 -11.67 -33.58
C LEU A 11 -5.47 -10.33 -32.88
N VAL A 12 -5.63 -9.20 -33.59
CA VAL A 12 -5.40 -7.87 -33.04
C VAL A 12 -6.41 -7.54 -31.94
N LEU A 13 -7.69 -7.93 -32.09
CA LEU A 13 -8.71 -7.72 -31.06
C LEU A 13 -8.44 -8.49 -29.75
N CYS A 14 -7.83 -9.68 -29.83
CA CYS A 14 -7.46 -10.46 -28.64
C CYS A 14 -6.25 -9.89 -27.87
N ILE A 15 -5.40 -9.07 -28.50
CA ILE A 15 -4.22 -8.50 -27.86
C ILE A 15 -4.58 -7.25 -27.04
N VAL A 16 -5.63 -6.51 -27.43
CA VAL A 16 -6.06 -5.27 -26.75
C VAL A 16 -6.76 -5.54 -25.40
N SER A 17 -7.24 -6.76 -25.14
CA SER A 17 -7.85 -7.09 -23.84
C SER A 17 -6.83 -7.39 -22.73
N LEU A 18 -5.53 -7.51 -23.04
CA LEU A 18 -4.49 -7.83 -22.04
C LEU A 18 -3.84 -6.61 -21.38
N VAL A 19 -4.09 -5.38 -21.85
CA VAL A 19 -3.46 -4.16 -21.30
C VAL A 19 -4.15 -3.61 -20.04
N GLY A 20 -5.23 -4.26 -19.58
CA GLY A 20 -6.00 -3.84 -18.39
C GLY A 20 -5.59 -4.50 -17.07
N CYS A 21 -4.55 -5.35 -17.05
CA CYS A 21 -4.17 -6.09 -15.86
C CYS A 21 -3.47 -5.21 -14.80
N ASP A 22 -2.76 -4.17 -15.25
CA ASP A 22 -1.85 -3.38 -14.40
C ASP A 22 -2.57 -2.41 -13.45
N ASP A 23 -3.73 -1.89 -13.85
CA ASP A 23 -4.44 -0.86 -13.09
C ASP A 23 -5.16 -1.44 -11.86
N LYS A 24 -5.63 -2.69 -11.95
CA LYS A 24 -6.35 -3.36 -10.85
C LYS A 24 -5.43 -3.68 -9.68
N ASP A 25 -4.25 -4.20 -9.96
CA ASP A 25 -3.28 -4.58 -8.92
C ASP A 25 -2.80 -3.36 -8.13
N ARG A 26 -2.59 -2.22 -8.82
CA ARG A 26 -2.31 -0.94 -8.15
C ARG A 26 -3.49 -0.44 -7.31
N HIS A 27 -4.71 -0.52 -7.83
CA HIS A 27 -5.91 -0.07 -7.12
C HIS A 27 -6.13 -0.86 -5.83
N ASP A 28 -6.03 -2.18 -5.88
CA ASP A 28 -6.21 -3.04 -4.70
C ASP A 28 -5.11 -2.81 -3.64
N ALA A 29 -3.88 -2.50 -4.07
CA ALA A 29 -2.79 -2.13 -3.16
C ALA A 29 -3.03 -0.77 -2.50
N ILE A 30 -3.53 0.22 -3.23
CA ILE A 30 -3.92 1.53 -2.68
C ILE A 30 -5.05 1.35 -1.65
N TYR A 31 -6.08 0.57 -1.98
CA TYR A 31 -7.18 0.27 -1.07
C TYR A 31 -6.69 -0.37 0.24
N THR A 32 -5.67 -1.23 0.17
CA THR A 32 -5.06 -1.85 1.35
C THR A 32 -4.43 -0.81 2.30
N ILE A 33 -3.82 0.25 1.76
CA ILE A 33 -3.25 1.36 2.54
C ILE A 33 -4.35 2.24 3.13
N GLU A 34 -5.40 2.54 2.36
CA GLU A 34 -6.55 3.29 2.87
C GLU A 34 -7.21 2.57 4.05
N LEU A 35 -7.37 1.24 3.94
CA LEU A 35 -7.89 0.40 5.01
C LEU A 35 -6.96 0.41 6.23
N PHE A 36 -5.64 0.42 6.03
CA PHE A 36 -4.67 0.58 7.12
C PHE A 36 -4.89 1.90 7.87
N HIS A 37 -4.99 3.03 7.16
CA HIS A 37 -5.17 4.34 7.79
C HIS A 37 -6.54 4.50 8.48
N ASP A 38 -7.61 3.95 7.92
CA ASP A 38 -8.94 3.90 8.57
C ASP A 38 -8.89 3.14 9.90
N LYS A 39 -8.27 1.95 9.87
CA LYS A 39 -8.14 1.09 11.06
C LYS A 39 -7.16 1.66 12.08
N PHE A 40 -6.15 2.40 11.62
CA PHE A 40 -5.24 3.16 12.49
C PHE A 40 -6.00 4.22 13.30
N ASN A 41 -6.83 5.00 12.63
CA ASN A 41 -7.62 6.07 13.26
C ASN A 41 -8.65 5.53 14.26
N SER A 42 -9.27 4.40 13.94
CA SER A 42 -10.21 3.71 14.83
C SER A 42 -9.52 2.88 15.93
N LYS A 43 -8.17 2.86 15.96
CA LYS A 43 -7.34 2.07 16.88
C LYS A 43 -7.59 0.56 16.82
N ASP A 44 -8.10 0.06 15.69
CA ASP A 44 -8.35 -1.35 15.45
C ASP A 44 -7.07 -2.05 14.97
N PHE A 45 -6.05 -2.04 15.83
CA PHE A 45 -4.74 -2.60 15.50
C PHE A 45 -4.78 -4.12 15.37
N ASP A 46 -5.71 -4.79 16.04
CA ASP A 46 -5.93 -6.24 15.90
C ASP A 46 -6.37 -6.58 14.48
N TYR A 47 -7.32 -5.82 13.92
CA TYR A 47 -7.73 -6.01 12.54
C TYR A 47 -6.58 -5.78 11.57
N ILE A 48 -5.77 -4.73 11.77
CA ILE A 48 -4.60 -4.48 10.90
C ILE A 48 -3.63 -5.65 10.97
N TYR A 49 -3.27 -6.08 12.17
CA TYR A 49 -2.31 -7.16 12.37
C TYR A 49 -2.83 -8.46 11.78
N THR A 50 -4.10 -8.79 12.00
CA THR A 50 -4.68 -10.05 11.51
C THR A 50 -4.89 -10.05 10.00
N ASN A 51 -5.43 -8.96 9.45
CA ASN A 51 -6.02 -8.93 8.11
C ASN A 51 -5.32 -8.06 7.08
N VAL A 52 -4.46 -7.12 7.47
CA VAL A 52 -3.86 -6.14 6.54
C VAL A 52 -2.38 -6.40 6.32
N VAL A 53 -1.64 -6.77 7.36
CA VAL A 53 -0.20 -7.07 7.22
C VAL A 53 0.02 -8.52 6.77
N SER A 54 1.11 -8.72 6.03
CA SER A 54 1.53 -10.02 5.46
C SER A 54 2.03 -10.99 6.54
N LYS A 55 2.16 -12.26 6.17
CA LYS A 55 2.82 -13.25 7.03
C LYS A 55 4.26 -12.86 7.37
N GLU A 56 5.04 -12.38 6.39
CA GLU A 56 6.43 -11.95 6.63
C GLU A 56 6.54 -10.82 7.66
N PHE A 57 5.59 -9.88 7.64
CA PHE A 57 5.51 -8.83 8.65
C PHE A 57 5.33 -9.43 10.05
N LYS A 58 4.40 -10.39 10.18
CA LYS A 58 4.11 -11.11 11.45
C LYS A 58 5.28 -11.96 11.93
N ASP A 59 6.06 -12.51 10.99
CA ASP A 59 7.27 -13.27 11.32
C ASP A 59 8.39 -12.36 11.85
N SER A 60 8.38 -11.07 11.47
CA SER A 60 9.38 -10.07 11.89
C SER A 60 9.07 -9.34 13.19
N MET A 61 7.79 -9.25 13.56
CA MET A 61 7.34 -8.47 14.73
C MET A 61 6.11 -9.11 15.36
N THR A 62 6.19 -9.35 16.67
CA THR A 62 5.06 -9.93 17.41
C THR A 62 3.88 -8.97 17.46
N GLN A 63 2.68 -9.50 17.69
CA GLN A 63 1.47 -8.69 17.83
C GLN A 63 1.59 -7.67 18.96
N SER A 64 2.18 -8.07 20.09
CA SER A 64 2.38 -7.18 21.24
C SER A 64 3.29 -6.00 20.88
N ASP A 65 4.43 -6.29 20.24
CA ASP A 65 5.38 -5.25 19.83
C ASP A 65 4.78 -4.32 18.78
N TYR A 66 4.01 -4.89 17.84
CA TYR A 66 3.24 -4.12 16.88
C TYR A 66 2.26 -3.17 17.57
N PHE A 67 1.50 -3.63 18.56
CA PHE A 67 0.54 -2.77 19.27
C PHE A 67 1.25 -1.66 20.04
N VAL A 68 2.41 -1.94 20.65
CA VAL A 68 3.23 -0.91 21.31
C VAL A 68 3.68 0.14 20.30
N LEU A 69 4.19 -0.28 19.14
CA LEU A 69 4.61 0.61 18.05
C LEU A 69 3.46 1.48 17.55
N MET A 70 2.30 0.88 17.27
CA MET A 70 1.14 1.61 16.74
C MET A 70 0.55 2.60 17.75
N ASN A 71 0.50 2.24 19.03
CA ASN A 71 0.11 3.17 20.08
C ASN A 71 1.09 4.34 20.19
N LYS A 72 2.40 4.08 20.10
CA LYS A 72 3.42 5.13 20.08
C LYS A 72 3.27 6.04 18.86
N ASN A 73 3.09 5.48 17.68
CA ASN A 73 2.87 6.25 16.45
C ASN A 73 1.63 7.12 16.57
N LEU A 74 0.51 6.59 17.08
CA LEU A 74 -0.71 7.37 17.28
C LEU A 74 -0.52 8.49 18.32
N ALA A 75 0.20 8.24 19.40
CA ALA A 75 0.49 9.24 20.42
C ALA A 75 1.39 10.39 19.89
N VAL A 76 2.35 10.07 19.01
CA VAL A 76 3.28 11.04 18.44
C VAL A 76 2.64 11.78 17.26
N LEU A 77 2.17 11.05 16.26
CA LEU A 77 1.64 11.59 15.01
C LEU A 77 0.24 12.18 15.18
N GLY A 78 -0.56 11.62 16.10
CA GLY A 78 -2.00 11.85 16.16
C GLY A 78 -2.75 11.04 15.10
N GLY A 79 -4.02 11.36 14.89
CA GLY A 79 -4.83 10.70 13.87
C GLY A 79 -4.39 11.09 12.45
N TYR A 80 -4.42 10.13 11.53
CA TYR A 80 -4.25 10.37 10.11
C TYR A 80 -5.41 11.22 9.59
N GLN A 81 -5.11 12.22 8.75
CA GLN A 81 -6.12 13.10 8.16
C GLN A 81 -6.30 12.82 6.67
N TYR A 82 -5.21 12.86 5.91
CA TYR A 82 -5.20 12.60 4.47
C TYR A 82 -3.77 12.34 4.00
N GLY A 83 -3.64 11.85 2.77
CA GLY A 83 -2.36 11.57 2.17
C GLY A 83 -2.45 11.62 0.66
N ARG A 84 -1.35 12.03 0.02
CA ARG A 84 -1.21 12.09 -1.43
C ARG A 84 -0.18 11.06 -1.87
N LEU A 85 -0.58 10.16 -2.77
CA LEU A 85 0.35 9.26 -3.43
C LEU A 85 1.36 10.08 -4.24
N LEU A 86 2.63 10.00 -3.86
CA LEU A 86 3.75 10.63 -4.57
C LEU A 86 4.28 9.71 -5.68
N LYS A 87 4.37 8.41 -5.39
CA LYS A 87 4.98 7.43 -6.30
C LYS A 87 4.39 6.05 -6.13
N SER A 88 4.24 5.33 -7.24
CA SER A 88 3.91 3.90 -7.28
C SER A 88 4.88 3.19 -8.21
N ASP A 89 5.64 2.24 -7.65
CA ASP A 89 6.57 1.40 -8.41
C ASP A 89 6.17 -0.06 -8.24
N GLN A 90 5.90 -0.75 -9.35
CA GLN A 90 5.84 -2.20 -9.34
C GLN A 90 7.23 -2.78 -9.51
N VAL A 91 7.63 -3.61 -8.56
CA VAL A 91 8.91 -4.32 -8.57
C VAL A 91 8.60 -5.78 -8.86
N GLN A 92 8.72 -6.14 -10.14
CA GLN A 92 8.68 -7.54 -10.57
C GLN A 92 10.03 -8.19 -10.26
N ALA A 93 10.00 -9.29 -9.52
CA ALA A 93 11.22 -9.99 -9.16
C ALA A 93 11.53 -11.06 -10.22
N LEU A 94 12.77 -11.09 -10.74
CA LEU A 94 13.23 -12.21 -11.60
C LEU A 94 13.26 -13.53 -10.82
N ILE A 95 13.51 -13.45 -9.51
CA ILE A 95 13.44 -14.53 -8.53
C ILE A 95 12.92 -13.91 -7.23
N GLY A 96 11.82 -14.44 -6.68
CA GLY A 96 11.15 -13.90 -5.50
C GLY A 96 9.70 -13.53 -5.81
N GLU A 97 9.07 -12.77 -4.90
CA GLU A 97 7.69 -12.32 -5.07
C GLU A 97 7.62 -10.89 -5.59
N ASP A 98 6.61 -10.63 -6.42
CA ASP A 98 6.30 -9.30 -6.92
C ASP A 98 5.78 -8.40 -5.79
N ASN A 99 6.26 -7.16 -5.77
CA ASN A 99 5.86 -6.18 -4.77
C ASN A 99 5.46 -4.87 -5.43
N ILE A 100 4.52 -4.16 -4.81
CA ILE A 100 4.15 -2.79 -5.17
C ILE A 100 4.67 -1.88 -4.06
N LYS A 101 5.49 -0.91 -4.43
CA LYS A 101 5.97 0.14 -3.53
C LYS A 101 5.12 1.39 -3.74
N LEU A 102 4.54 1.90 -2.66
CA LEU A 102 3.71 3.09 -2.66
C LEU A 102 4.29 4.10 -1.68
N VAL A 103 4.60 5.29 -2.18
CA VAL A 103 5.12 6.40 -1.37
C VAL A 103 4.03 7.45 -1.24
N TYR A 104 3.65 7.75 0.00
CA TYR A 104 2.67 8.78 0.32
C TYR A 104 3.33 9.97 0.99
N HIS A 105 2.83 11.17 0.71
CA HIS A 105 2.99 12.31 1.60
C HIS A 105 1.74 12.39 2.47
N SER A 106 1.89 12.12 3.75
CA SER A 106 0.79 11.92 4.69
C SER A 106 0.76 13.05 5.72
N THR A 107 -0.45 13.56 5.95
CA THR A 107 -0.75 14.54 6.98
C THR A 107 -1.47 13.85 8.13
N TYR A 108 -0.84 13.88 9.30
CA TYR A 108 -1.42 13.52 10.57
C TYR A 108 -1.75 14.78 11.37
N THR A 109 -2.45 14.61 12.49
CA THR A 109 -2.86 15.73 13.35
C THR A 109 -1.67 16.59 13.80
N ASN A 110 -0.52 15.96 14.13
CA ASN A 110 0.63 16.67 14.69
C ASN A 110 1.79 16.86 13.70
N TYR A 111 1.83 16.09 12.61
CA TYR A 111 2.97 16.04 11.69
C TYR A 111 2.56 15.78 10.25
N GLU A 112 3.37 16.27 9.32
CA GLU A 112 3.41 15.83 7.92
C GLU A 112 4.70 15.06 7.69
N LEU A 113 4.63 13.93 7.00
CA LEU A 113 5.79 13.09 6.69
C LEU A 113 5.56 12.28 5.41
N ASN A 114 6.62 11.63 4.92
CA ASN A 114 6.46 10.64 3.87
C ASN A 114 6.39 9.22 4.46
N GLU A 115 5.49 8.41 3.93
CA GLU A 115 5.37 6.99 4.25
C GLU A 115 5.72 6.16 3.02
N LEU A 116 6.54 5.12 3.21
CA LEU A 116 6.74 4.07 2.22
C LEU A 116 6.03 2.81 2.69
N PHE A 117 5.15 2.31 1.83
CA PHE A 117 4.51 1.01 1.96
C PHE A 117 5.07 0.06 0.92
N VAL A 118 5.47 -1.14 1.35
CA VAL A 118 5.75 -2.27 0.46
C VAL A 118 4.60 -3.26 0.60
N VAL A 119 3.90 -3.52 -0.50
CA VAL A 119 2.71 -4.36 -0.53
C VAL A 119 2.97 -5.56 -1.43
N LYS A 120 2.57 -6.75 -0.98
CA LYS A 120 2.66 -8.01 -1.74
C LYS A 120 1.30 -8.68 -1.83
N LYS A 121 1.14 -9.56 -2.81
CA LYS A 121 -0.07 -10.39 -2.96
C LYS A 121 0.12 -11.70 -2.18
N GLU A 122 -0.77 -11.97 -1.24
CA GLU A 122 -0.78 -13.19 -0.42
C GLU A 122 -2.21 -13.76 -0.45
N ASP A 123 -2.35 -15.01 -0.87
CA ASP A 123 -3.64 -15.69 -1.04
C ASP A 123 -4.67 -14.88 -1.86
N GLY A 124 -4.19 -14.24 -2.93
CA GLY A 124 -5.01 -13.43 -3.83
C GLY A 124 -5.40 -12.04 -3.29
N LYS A 125 -4.95 -11.65 -2.09
CA LYS A 125 -5.20 -10.34 -1.49
C LYS A 125 -3.90 -9.56 -1.29
N TYR A 126 -3.95 -8.25 -1.44
CA TYR A 126 -2.81 -7.41 -1.13
C TYR A 126 -2.63 -7.26 0.38
N LYS A 127 -1.37 -7.31 0.83
CA LYS A 127 -0.95 -7.25 2.22
C LYS A 127 0.28 -6.38 2.39
N ILE A 128 0.34 -5.65 3.49
CA ILE A 128 1.49 -4.81 3.81
C ILE A 128 2.63 -5.68 4.33
N LYS A 129 3.74 -5.68 3.61
CA LYS A 129 4.99 -6.33 3.99
C LYS A 129 5.88 -5.42 4.85
N GLN A 130 5.86 -4.12 4.58
CA GLN A 130 6.71 -3.17 5.26
C GLN A 130 6.07 -1.79 5.28
N ILE A 131 6.27 -1.07 6.39
CA ILE A 131 5.90 0.33 6.58
C ILE A 131 7.16 1.06 7.04
N VAL A 132 7.50 2.16 6.39
CA VAL A 132 8.61 3.03 6.78
C VAL A 132 8.12 4.47 6.85
N TYR A 133 8.35 5.12 7.98
CA TYR A 133 8.11 6.53 8.19
C TYR A 133 9.42 7.28 7.93
N ASP A 134 9.43 8.20 6.96
CA ASP A 134 10.58 9.06 6.67
C ASP A 134 10.61 10.21 7.68
N ASP A 135 11.41 10.02 8.72
CA ASP A 135 11.60 10.97 9.81
C ASP A 135 12.58 12.11 9.47
N ILE A 136 13.28 12.03 8.34
CA ILE A 136 14.21 13.09 7.88
C ILE A 136 13.42 14.29 7.34
N HIS A 137 12.30 14.03 6.67
CA HIS A 137 11.45 15.06 6.06
C HIS A 137 10.18 15.38 6.87
N VAL A 138 10.18 15.04 8.17
CA VAL A 138 9.03 15.27 9.05
C VAL A 138 8.86 16.75 9.37
N ILE A 139 7.64 17.26 9.21
CA ILE A 139 7.28 18.65 9.51
C ILE A 139 6.29 18.62 10.68
N LYS A 140 6.65 19.24 11.81
CA LYS A 140 5.73 19.41 12.93
C LYS A 140 4.71 20.49 12.60
N LEU A 141 3.42 20.14 12.65
CA LEU A 141 2.35 21.12 12.53
C LEU A 141 2.25 21.91 13.84
N LYS A 142 2.26 23.23 13.75
CA LYS A 142 2.05 24.08 14.93
C LYS A 142 0.61 23.93 15.39
N ASP A 143 0.39 23.88 16.70
CA ASP A 143 -0.94 24.03 17.28
C ASP A 143 -1.51 25.37 16.82
N ASN A 144 -2.41 25.35 15.84
CA ASN A 144 -3.25 26.50 15.54
C ASN A 144 -4.22 26.65 16.72
N LYS A 145 -3.80 27.40 17.73
CA LYS A 145 -4.66 27.90 18.80
C LYS A 145 -5.73 28.82 18.25
#